data_AF-B8HSJ7-F1
#
_entry.id   AF-B8HSJ7-F1
#
_cell.length_a   1.000
_cell.length_b   1.000
_cell.length_c   1.000
_cell.angle_alpha   90.00
_cell.angle_beta   90.00
_cell.angle_gamma   90.00
#
_symmetry.space_group_name_H-M   'P 1'
#
loop_
_entity.id
_entity.type
_entity.pdbx_description
1 polymer ?
#
loop_
_entity_poly.entity_id
_entity_poly.type
_entity_poly.pdbx_seq_one_letter_code
_entity_poly.pdbx_strand_id
1 'polypeptide(L)'
;MNRRQSSVLPAHFSPPLLNRRAVPPHPWPTGYCFSSPGGHFYYRVIGPCCRLFDREQLPWPCCRIQWRGKEPSWRRIGKRFVPDLASKTHPSYCVEILNQGKEETLILTLYPVKLSAGEQEWWYARKTPLTPAQP
;
A
#
# COMPACT_ATOMS: atom_id res chain seq x y z
N MET A 1 31.46 53.44 -3.76
CA MET A 1 30.16 52.83 -4.14
C MET A 1 30.35 52.10 -5.46
N ASN A 2 30.28 50.75 -5.46
CA ASN A 2 29.86 49.94 -6.61
C ASN A 2 29.87 48.45 -6.21
N ARG A 3 28.67 47.95 -5.87
CA ARG A 3 28.38 46.58 -5.44
C ARG A 3 28.26 45.73 -6.71
N ARG A 4 29.23 44.86 -6.99
CA ARG A 4 29.09 43.83 -8.05
C ARG A 4 28.02 42.84 -7.59
N GLN A 5 26.86 42.87 -8.22
CA GLN A 5 25.82 41.87 -8.03
C GLN A 5 26.26 40.58 -8.76
N SER A 6 26.54 39.54 -7.98
CA SER A 6 26.71 38.17 -8.45
C SER A 6 25.34 37.56 -8.72
N SER A 7 24.95 37.45 -10.00
CA SER A 7 23.77 36.72 -10.45
C SER A 7 24.05 35.22 -10.38
N VAL A 8 23.74 34.60 -9.24
CA VAL A 8 23.69 33.13 -9.14
C VAL A 8 22.33 32.71 -9.70
N LEU A 9 22.33 32.14 -10.90
CA LEU A 9 21.15 31.48 -11.47
C LEU A 9 20.71 30.34 -10.54
N PRO A 10 19.41 30.16 -10.26
CA PRO A 10 18.96 29.00 -9.49
C PRO A 10 19.27 27.74 -10.31
N ALA A 11 19.97 26.80 -9.66
CA ALA A 11 20.26 25.51 -10.23
C ALA A 11 18.97 24.90 -10.79
N HIS A 12 18.96 24.65 -12.10
CA HIS A 12 18.00 23.76 -12.73
C HIS A 12 18.00 22.48 -11.91
N PHE A 13 16.88 22.22 -11.24
CA PHE A 13 16.60 20.96 -10.58
C PHE A 13 16.42 19.92 -11.70
N SER A 14 17.54 19.42 -12.23
CA SER A 14 17.51 18.28 -13.13
C SER A 14 17.00 17.10 -12.31
N PRO A 15 15.82 16.53 -12.63
CA PRO A 15 15.41 15.29 -11.99
C PRO A 15 16.50 14.25 -12.27
N PRO A 16 16.94 13.47 -11.27
CA PRO A 16 17.93 12.43 -11.50
C PRO A 16 17.37 11.50 -12.58
N LEU A 17 18.17 11.29 -13.64
CA LEU A 17 17.87 10.32 -14.68
C LEU A 17 17.59 8.98 -14.01
N LEU A 18 16.31 8.60 -13.95
CA LEU A 18 15.88 7.38 -13.29
C LEU A 18 16.49 6.21 -14.08
N ASN A 19 17.54 5.61 -13.52
CA ASN A 19 18.11 4.38 -14.03
C ASN A 19 16.98 3.32 -14.09
N ARG A 20 16.53 2.99 -15.30
CA ARG A 20 15.31 2.20 -15.58
C ARG A 20 15.35 0.73 -15.13
N ARG A 21 16.26 0.30 -14.25
CA ARG A 21 16.63 -1.14 -14.17
C ARG A 21 16.61 -1.84 -12.81
N ALA A 22 16.22 -1.20 -11.71
CA ALA A 22 15.92 -1.96 -10.50
C ALA A 22 14.75 -1.34 -9.75
N VAL A 23 13.59 -2.01 -9.80
CA VAL A 23 12.51 -1.73 -8.83
C VAL A 23 13.04 -2.18 -7.47
N PRO A 24 13.04 -1.32 -6.44
CA PRO A 24 13.51 -1.73 -5.12
C PRO A 24 12.65 -2.90 -4.60
N PRO A 25 13.26 -3.86 -3.88
CA PRO A 25 12.51 -4.95 -3.26
C PRO A 25 11.48 -4.39 -2.29
N HIS A 26 10.38 -5.12 -2.08
CA HIS A 26 9.37 -4.69 -1.12
C HIS A 26 9.84 -4.99 0.32
N PRO A 27 9.36 -4.23 1.32
CA PRO A 27 8.51 -3.04 1.23
C PRO A 27 9.21 -1.81 0.66
N TRP A 28 8.47 -1.00 -0.10
CA TRP A 28 8.96 0.31 -0.52
C TRP A 28 9.02 1.30 0.64
N PRO A 29 10.06 2.17 0.68
CA PRO A 29 10.18 3.19 1.72
C PRO A 29 9.15 4.30 1.53
N THR A 30 8.85 5.00 2.63
CA THR A 30 8.08 6.26 2.57
C THR A 30 8.78 7.27 1.66
N GLY A 31 7.98 7.97 0.84
CA GLY A 31 8.45 8.90 -0.19
C GLY A 31 8.75 8.24 -1.53
N TYR A 32 8.71 6.91 -1.65
CA TYR A 32 8.91 6.23 -2.94
C TYR A 32 7.82 6.61 -3.94
N CYS A 33 8.21 7.06 -5.13
CA CYS A 33 7.29 7.49 -6.18
C CYS A 33 7.20 6.46 -7.30
N PHE A 34 5.99 6.18 -7.77
CA PHE A 34 5.75 5.27 -8.89
C PHE A 34 4.52 5.66 -9.70
N SER A 35 4.47 5.19 -10.94
CA SER A 35 3.37 5.47 -11.87
C SER A 35 2.38 4.31 -11.93
N SER A 36 1.11 4.61 -12.19
CA SER A 36 0.13 3.58 -12.53
C SER A 36 0.53 2.85 -13.82
N PRO A 37 0.09 1.59 -14.04
CA PRO A 37 0.42 0.84 -15.26
C PRO A 37 0.04 1.56 -16.56
N GLY A 38 -0.99 2.42 -16.54
CA GLY A 38 -1.40 3.25 -17.67
C GLY A 38 -0.75 4.65 -17.73
N GLY A 39 0.12 4.99 -16.79
CA GLY A 39 0.82 6.29 -16.75
C GLY A 39 -0.06 7.51 -16.40
N HIS A 40 -1.35 7.31 -16.17
CA HIS A 40 -2.30 8.39 -15.86
C HIS A 40 -2.14 8.97 -14.45
N PHE A 41 -1.62 8.18 -13.51
CA PHE A 41 -1.49 8.57 -12.12
C PHE A 41 -0.05 8.39 -11.64
N TYR A 42 0.37 9.29 -10.76
CA TYR A 42 1.65 9.24 -10.09
C TYR A 42 1.39 9.24 -8.59
N TYR A 43 1.96 8.26 -7.93
CA TYR A 43 1.73 7.99 -6.52
C TYR A 43 3.01 8.19 -5.73
N ARG A 44 2.87 8.74 -4.53
CA ARG A 44 3.92 8.78 -3.50
C ARG A 44 3.53 7.86 -2.35
N VAL A 45 4.41 6.92 -2.00
CA VAL A 45 4.18 6.01 -0.87
C VAL A 45 4.27 6.77 0.44
N ILE A 46 3.21 6.72 1.25
CA ILE A 46 3.24 7.18 2.64
C ILE A 46 3.75 6.05 3.53
N GLY A 47 3.27 4.82 3.29
CA GLY A 47 3.78 3.63 3.96
C GLY A 47 3.05 2.34 3.58
N PRO A 48 3.64 1.18 3.94
CA PRO A 48 2.97 -0.12 3.80
C PRO A 48 1.75 -0.19 4.71
N CYS A 49 0.65 -0.75 4.23
CA CYS A 49 -0.57 -0.86 5.01
C CYS A 49 -1.34 -2.16 4.71
N CYS A 50 -2.19 -2.56 5.65
CA CYS A 50 -3.15 -3.64 5.48
C CYS A 50 -4.54 -3.07 5.74
N ARG A 51 -5.43 -3.15 4.74
CA ARG A 51 -6.79 -2.67 4.89
C ARG A 51 -7.64 -3.70 5.63
N LEU A 52 -8.42 -3.24 6.60
CA LEU A 52 -9.49 -4.02 7.21
C LEU A 52 -10.82 -3.55 6.61
N PHE A 53 -11.63 -4.49 6.15
CA PHE A 53 -13.00 -4.24 5.75
C PHE A 53 -13.93 -4.59 6.89
N ASP A 54 -14.91 -3.74 7.21
CA ASP A 54 -16.06 -4.20 7.98
C ASP A 54 -16.86 -5.15 7.07
N ARG A 55 -17.30 -6.30 7.59
CA ARG A 55 -18.06 -7.29 6.81
C ARG A 55 -19.30 -6.69 6.15
N GLU A 56 -19.87 -5.63 6.73
CA GLU A 56 -21.05 -4.93 6.21
C GLU A 56 -20.75 -4.11 4.96
N GLN A 57 -19.49 -3.76 4.73
CA GLN A 57 -19.02 -2.99 3.56
C GLN A 57 -18.69 -3.87 2.36
N LEU A 58 -18.59 -5.19 2.54
CA LEU A 58 -18.26 -6.11 1.47
C LEU A 58 -19.52 -6.39 0.62
N PRO A 59 -19.39 -6.47 -0.73
CA PRO A 59 -20.51 -6.75 -1.59
C PRO A 59 -21.16 -8.09 -1.21
N TRP A 60 -22.48 -8.05 -1.01
CA TRP A 60 -23.30 -9.24 -0.81
C TRP A 60 -23.07 -10.18 -2.01
N PRO A 61 -22.59 -11.43 -1.85
CA PRO A 61 -23.03 -12.43 -0.87
C PRO A 61 -21.86 -13.10 -0.13
N CYS A 62 -20.84 -12.35 0.29
CA CYS A 62 -19.69 -12.91 1.03
C CYS A 62 -20.09 -13.65 2.32
N CYS A 63 -21.27 -13.34 2.88
CA CYS A 63 -21.86 -14.02 4.04
C CYS A 63 -22.88 -15.12 3.68
N ARG A 64 -23.21 -15.36 2.40
CA ARG A 64 -24.20 -16.37 1.97
C ARG A 64 -23.62 -17.46 1.06
N ILE A 65 -22.59 -17.20 0.23
CA ILE A 65 -22.04 -18.21 -0.72
C ILE A 65 -21.48 -19.44 0.01
N GLN A 66 -20.95 -19.28 1.24
CA GLN A 66 -20.48 -20.42 2.04
C GLN A 66 -21.64 -21.22 2.66
N TRP A 67 -22.85 -20.66 2.71
CA TRP A 67 -24.00 -21.25 3.39
C TRP A 67 -25.11 -21.62 2.40
N ARG A 68 -25.13 -22.90 2.02
CA ARG A 68 -26.22 -23.50 1.21
C ARG A 68 -27.48 -23.75 2.07
N GLY A 69 -27.94 -22.78 2.88
CA GLY A 69 -29.05 -23.00 3.81
C GLY A 69 -29.44 -21.81 4.70
N LYS A 70 -30.13 -22.10 5.83
CA LYS A 70 -30.61 -21.10 6.80
C LYS A 70 -29.46 -20.25 7.33
N GLU A 71 -29.70 -18.94 7.45
CA GLU A 71 -28.70 -17.99 7.89
C GLU A 71 -28.08 -18.39 9.24
N PRO A 72 -26.75 -18.31 9.39
CA PRO A 72 -26.10 -18.77 10.60
C PRO A 72 -26.53 -17.90 11.78
N SER A 73 -26.77 -18.51 12.95
CA SER A 73 -26.92 -17.74 14.18
C SER A 73 -25.67 -16.88 14.42
N TRP A 74 -25.80 -15.77 15.17
CA TRP A 74 -24.72 -14.79 15.40
C TRP A 74 -23.38 -15.42 15.82
N ARG A 75 -23.42 -16.61 16.45
CA ARG A 75 -22.24 -17.41 16.84
C ARG A 75 -21.43 -18.00 15.68
N ARG A 76 -21.99 -18.07 14.47
CA ARG A 76 -21.35 -18.56 13.24
C ARG A 76 -20.93 -17.44 12.29
N ILE A 77 -21.27 -16.20 12.63
CA ILE A 77 -20.81 -15.04 11.88
C ILE A 77 -19.34 -14.82 12.27
N GLY A 78 -18.44 -14.86 11.29
CA GLY A 78 -17.01 -14.72 11.49
C GLY A 78 -16.60 -13.35 12.08
N LYS A 79 -15.31 -13.03 11.98
CA LYS A 79 -14.77 -11.74 12.47
C LYS A 79 -15.47 -10.56 11.80
N ARG A 80 -15.80 -9.52 12.59
CA ARG A 80 -16.41 -8.27 12.09
C ARG A 80 -15.49 -7.58 11.07
N PHE A 81 -14.21 -7.47 11.40
CA PHE A 81 -13.20 -6.90 10.50
C PHE A 81 -12.46 -8.03 9.78
N VAL A 82 -12.53 -8.01 8.46
CA VAL A 82 -11.87 -8.96 7.57
C VAL A 82 -10.69 -8.26 6.90
N PRO A 83 -9.46 -8.76 7.05
CA PRO A 83 -8.32 -8.17 6.36
C PRO A 83 -8.44 -8.39 4.86
N ASP A 84 -7.95 -7.43 4.08
CA ASP A 84 -7.79 -7.58 2.64
C ASP A 84 -6.97 -8.82 2.34
N LEU A 85 -7.59 -9.77 1.63
CA LEU A 85 -6.95 -11.03 1.27
C LEU A 85 -5.88 -10.82 0.19
N ALA A 86 -5.98 -9.76 -0.62
CA ALA A 86 -4.97 -9.45 -1.62
C ALA A 86 -3.62 -9.08 -0.97
N SER A 87 -3.65 -8.44 0.21
CA SER A 87 -2.45 -8.10 0.98
C SER A 87 -1.64 -9.33 1.47
N LYS A 88 -2.17 -10.55 1.30
CA LYS A 88 -1.43 -11.79 1.58
C LYS A 88 -0.40 -12.13 0.53
N THR A 89 -0.63 -11.75 -0.72
CA THR A 89 0.21 -12.15 -1.87
C THR A 89 0.71 -10.96 -2.68
N HIS A 90 0.13 -9.78 -2.45
CA HIS A 90 0.45 -8.54 -3.14
C HIS A 90 0.71 -7.44 -2.10
N PRO A 91 1.65 -6.53 -2.35
CA PRO A 91 1.87 -5.42 -1.43
C PRO A 91 0.75 -4.39 -1.55
N SER A 92 0.39 -3.78 -0.42
CA SER A 92 -0.64 -2.75 -0.28
C SER A 92 -0.08 -1.52 0.40
N TYR A 93 -0.20 -0.35 -0.21
CA TYR A 93 0.38 0.89 0.29
C TYR A 93 -0.68 1.95 0.54
N CYS A 94 -0.50 2.74 1.59
CA CYS A 94 -1.11 4.05 1.67
C CYS A 94 -0.29 4.98 0.77
N VAL A 95 -0.95 5.59 -0.21
CA VAL A 95 -0.31 6.46 -1.20
C VAL A 95 -1.05 7.77 -1.34
N GLU A 96 -0.33 8.79 -1.79
CA GLU A 96 -0.86 10.09 -2.18
C GLU A 96 -0.79 10.25 -3.70
N ILE A 97 -1.83 10.81 -4.32
CA ILE A 97 -1.84 11.13 -5.75
C ILE A 97 -1.19 12.51 -5.98
N LEU A 98 -0.11 12.56 -6.76
CA LEU A 98 0.64 13.80 -6.99
C LEU A 98 0.05 14.72 -8.07
N ASN A 99 -0.69 14.17 -9.04
CA ASN A 99 -1.04 14.91 -10.28
C ASN A 99 -2.48 15.45 -10.32
N GLN A 100 -3.20 15.45 -9.20
CA GLN A 100 -4.64 15.83 -9.18
C GLN A 100 -4.93 17.18 -8.50
N GLY A 101 -3.93 17.94 -8.08
CA GLY A 101 -4.12 19.26 -7.46
C GLY A 101 -4.84 19.24 -6.11
N LYS A 102 -5.21 18.06 -5.61
CA LYS A 102 -5.68 17.78 -4.26
C LYS A 102 -4.81 16.66 -3.69
N GLU A 103 -4.31 16.85 -2.48
CA GLU A 103 -3.62 15.80 -1.72
C GLU A 103 -4.67 14.78 -1.26
N GLU A 104 -4.99 13.83 -2.13
CA GLU A 104 -5.88 12.73 -1.81
C GLU A 104 -5.05 11.47 -1.50
N THR A 105 -5.27 10.92 -0.31
CA THR A 105 -4.65 9.67 0.12
C THR A 105 -5.58 8.49 -0.12
N LEU A 106 -5.05 7.41 -0.69
CA LEU A 106 -5.80 6.17 -0.91
C LEU A 106 -4.94 4.94 -0.61
N ILE A 107 -5.60 3.81 -0.45
CA ILE A 107 -4.94 2.51 -0.31
C ILE A 107 -4.86 1.85 -1.68
N LEU A 108 -3.65 1.56 -2.13
CA LEU A 108 -3.38 0.93 -3.42
C LEU A 108 -2.73 -0.44 -3.22
N THR A 109 -3.40 -1.49 -3.71
CA THR A 109 -2.85 -2.84 -3.76
C THR A 109 -2.26 -3.09 -5.15
N LEU A 110 -0.99 -3.47 -5.21
CA LEU A 110 -0.26 -3.69 -6.47
C LEU A 110 -0.42 -5.13 -6.94
N TYR A 111 -1.59 -5.45 -7.51
CA TYR A 111 -1.87 -6.78 -8.07
C TYR A 111 -0.84 -7.34 -9.06
N PRO A 112 -0.14 -6.53 -9.88
CA PRO A 112 0.90 -7.04 -10.77
C PRO A 112 2.14 -7.60 -10.03
N VAL A 113 2.36 -7.20 -8.77
CA VAL A 113 3.53 -7.63 -8.01
C VAL A 113 3.17 -8.74 -7.05
N LYS A 114 3.83 -9.88 -7.18
CA LYS A 114 3.70 -11.01 -6.25
C LYS A 114 4.81 -10.96 -5.21
N LEU A 115 4.44 -11.05 -3.94
CA LEU A 115 5.38 -11.14 -2.83
C LEU A 115 5.99 -12.54 -2.74
N SER A 116 7.29 -12.60 -2.50
CA SER A 116 8.00 -13.82 -2.10
C SER A 116 7.54 -14.30 -0.72
N ALA A 117 7.85 -15.55 -0.36
CA ALA A 117 7.43 -16.11 0.93
C ALA A 117 7.88 -15.28 2.14
N GLY A 118 9.11 -14.75 2.12
CA GLY A 118 9.64 -13.89 3.19
C GLY A 118 8.93 -12.54 3.26
N GLU A 119 8.63 -11.93 2.10
CA GLU A 119 7.86 -10.68 2.06
C GLU A 119 6.41 -10.88 2.49
N GLN A 120 5.78 -12.02 2.16
CA GLN A 120 4.42 -12.34 2.61
C GLN A 120 4.34 -12.48 4.12
N GLU A 121 5.35 -13.08 4.77
CA GLU A 121 5.38 -13.19 6.23
C GLU A 121 5.54 -11.82 6.90
N TRP A 122 6.33 -10.93 6.30
CA TRP A 122 6.45 -9.54 6.73
C TRP A 122 5.14 -8.76 6.54
N TRP A 123 4.45 -8.92 5.40
CA TRP A 123 3.21 -8.19 5.06
C TRP A 123 1.98 -8.70 5.80
N TYR A 124 1.89 -10.02 5.98
CA TYR A 124 0.75 -10.74 6.52
C TYR A 124 1.20 -11.87 7.44
N ALA A 125 1.53 -11.51 8.69
CA ALA A 125 1.83 -12.48 9.73
C ALA A 125 0.53 -13.12 10.27
N ARG A 126 0.38 -14.44 10.12
CA ARG A 126 -0.72 -15.21 10.75
C ARG A 126 -0.49 -15.49 12.22
N LYS A 127 0.77 -15.48 12.65
CA LYS A 127 1.19 -15.72 14.02
C LYS A 127 1.91 -14.48 14.48
N THR A 128 1.52 -13.94 15.63
CA THR A 128 2.37 -12.98 16.32
C THR A 128 3.68 -13.68 16.65
N PRO A 129 4.86 -13.06 16.41
CA PRO A 129 6.10 -13.58 16.97
C PRO A 129 5.86 -13.74 18.47
N LEU A 130 6.08 -14.94 19.01
CA LEU A 130 6.05 -15.14 20.45
C LEU A 130 7.05 -14.15 21.02
N THR A 131 6.57 -13.15 21.77
CA THR A 131 7.44 -12.24 22.50
C THR A 131 8.41 -13.11 23.30
N PRO A 132 9.74 -13.04 23.08
CA PRO A 132 10.65 -13.75 23.95
C PRO A 132 10.38 -13.24 25.36
N ALA A 133 10.01 -14.15 26.26
CA ALA A 133 9.89 -13.87 27.67
C ALA A 133 11.18 -13.14 28.08
N GLN A 134 11.04 -11.89 28.53
CA GLN A 134 12.16 -11.15 29.06
C GLN A 134 12.74 -11.97 30.23
N PRO A 135 14.07 -12.11 30.33
CA PRO A 135 14.70 -12.83 31.43
C PRO A 135 14.41 -12.19 32.79
#